data_AF-A0A6G1L8C3-F1
#
_entry.id   AF-A0A6G1L8C3-F1
#
_cell.length_a   1.000
_cell.length_b   1.000
_cell.length_c   1.000
_cell.angle_alpha   90.00
_cell.angle_beta   90.00
_cell.angle_gamma   90.00
#
_symmetry.space_group_name_H-M   'P 1'
#
loop_
_entity.id
_entity.type
_entity.pdbx_description
1 polymer ?
#
loop_
_entity_poly.entity_id
_entity_poly.type
_entity_poly.pdbx_seq_one_letter_code
_entity_poly.pdbx_strand_id
1 'polypeptide(L)'
;MSSSEEWTTITRSKGQRKHSKMSICSAYDPLIAPAWGPDNIEDLDLTLEKLIANYHTQFRKWQDSRCRATLINSLERGRRRGDWKLTKAFCIGSGSFSRFNQTNNRRALLQFAAFVDVGNALDFLQDSEHAILTDTKSAGSSCSSSNPNPRIRFYAQDPAYTSLDKRFLEHLGIQYIHVPCNYSPHTPSLPLPNAEPFINTSTFLFEPFIERRRTTLRHLYARFPCLYIGTRIPDQLGQVPCSPREFFRISDVQLMFEEGLDKWVPEAEKMRVLPELRRRNEAAIRFAETRLPGRYFPRFEEETAVFEGLMVYWGPIEADEGEADAGEVPGVL
;
A
#
# COMPACT_ATOMS: atom_id res chain seq x y z
N MET A 1 59.09 -11.67 -29.56
CA MET A 1 58.36 -12.90 -29.95
C MET A 1 57.09 -12.92 -29.10
N SER A 2 55.94 -12.83 -29.76
CA SER A 2 54.63 -12.54 -29.16
C SER A 2 54.04 -13.79 -28.48
N SER A 3 53.58 -13.64 -27.24
CA SER A 3 52.84 -14.64 -26.50
C SER A 3 51.35 -14.55 -26.85
N SER A 4 50.82 -15.58 -27.50
CA SER A 4 49.40 -15.74 -27.78
C SER A 4 48.66 -16.21 -26.53
N GLU A 5 47.87 -15.33 -25.92
CA GLU A 5 46.89 -15.68 -24.89
C GLU A 5 45.64 -16.30 -25.55
N GLU A 6 45.38 -17.56 -25.20
CA GLU A 6 44.26 -18.37 -25.65
C GLU A 6 43.05 -18.11 -24.73
N TRP A 7 42.01 -17.46 -25.25
CA TRP A 7 40.79 -17.18 -24.50
C TRP A 7 39.79 -18.32 -24.63
N THR A 8 39.45 -18.96 -23.50
CA THR A 8 38.45 -20.02 -23.45
C THR A 8 37.04 -19.44 -23.42
N THR A 9 36.27 -19.66 -24.48
CA THR A 9 34.87 -19.24 -24.57
C THR A 9 33.96 -20.21 -23.82
N ILE A 10 33.39 -19.77 -22.69
CA ILE A 10 32.41 -20.55 -21.92
C ILE A 10 31.02 -20.35 -22.53
N THR A 11 30.49 -21.35 -23.23
CA THR A 11 29.10 -21.37 -23.70
C THR A 11 28.18 -21.91 -22.61
N ARG A 12 27.33 -21.05 -22.04
CA ARG A 12 26.27 -21.49 -21.11
C ARG A 12 25.15 -22.15 -21.90
N SER A 13 24.93 -23.44 -21.66
CA SER A 13 23.78 -24.17 -22.19
C SER A 13 22.47 -23.66 -21.55
N LYS A 14 21.47 -23.38 -22.40
CA LYS A 14 20.11 -23.02 -21.97
C LYS A 14 19.43 -24.26 -21.35
N GLY A 15 19.52 -24.40 -20.04
CA GLY A 15 18.78 -25.42 -19.30
C GLY A 15 17.28 -25.17 -19.37
N GLN A 16 16.54 -26.07 -20.03
CA GLN A 16 15.08 -26.10 -19.97
C GLN A 16 14.65 -26.45 -18.53
N ARG A 17 14.04 -25.49 -17.83
CA ARG A 17 13.35 -25.75 -16.55
C ARG A 17 12.08 -26.55 -16.84
N LYS A 18 12.12 -27.86 -16.53
CA LYS A 18 10.90 -28.68 -16.43
C LYS A 18 10.13 -28.20 -15.19
N HIS A 19 8.95 -27.63 -15.39
CA HIS A 19 8.00 -27.41 -14.30
C HIS A 19 7.54 -28.77 -13.77
N SER A 20 8.09 -29.17 -12.62
CA SER A 20 7.59 -30.30 -11.85
C SER A 20 6.19 -29.95 -11.34
N LYS A 21 5.17 -30.64 -11.84
CA LYS A 21 3.84 -30.65 -11.22
C LYS A 21 3.96 -31.42 -9.91
N MET A 22 4.23 -30.72 -8.81
CA MET A 22 4.03 -31.29 -7.48
C MET A 22 2.53 -31.51 -7.27
N SER A 23 2.11 -32.77 -7.37
CA SER A 23 0.86 -33.26 -6.84
C SER A 23 1.01 -33.35 -5.32
N ILE A 24 0.36 -32.45 -4.58
CA ILE A 24 0.23 -32.53 -3.12
C ILE A 24 -1.12 -33.15 -2.78
N CYS A 25 -1.03 -34.29 -2.07
CA CYS A 25 -1.93 -34.91 -1.08
C CYS A 25 -3.34 -34.32 -0.91
N SER A 26 -4.39 -35.13 -1.05
CA SER A 26 -4.97 -36.04 -0.02
C SER A 26 -6.10 -35.35 0.74
N ALA A 27 -7.25 -36.03 0.77
CA ALA A 27 -8.54 -35.55 1.28
C ALA A 27 -8.45 -34.96 2.69
N TYR A 28 -8.86 -33.68 2.81
CA TYR A 28 -9.04 -32.97 4.06
C TYR A 28 -10.53 -32.62 4.21
N ASP A 29 -11.07 -32.77 5.42
CA ASP A 29 -12.47 -32.54 5.75
C ASP A 29 -12.79 -31.02 5.73
N PRO A 30 -13.69 -30.54 4.83
CA PRO A 30 -13.85 -29.11 4.55
C PRO A 30 -14.74 -28.34 5.53
N LEU A 31 -15.25 -28.96 6.60
CA LEU A 31 -16.33 -28.34 7.38
C LEU A 31 -15.89 -27.54 8.61
N ILE A 32 -14.65 -27.65 9.10
CA ILE A 32 -14.17 -26.88 10.26
C ILE A 32 -12.65 -26.60 10.20
N ALA A 33 -12.09 -26.32 9.03
CA ALA A 33 -10.75 -25.73 8.97
C ALA A 33 -10.90 -24.19 8.96
N PRO A 34 -10.20 -23.42 9.81
CA PRO A 34 -10.08 -21.98 9.57
C PRO A 34 -9.59 -21.80 8.13
N ALA A 35 -10.12 -20.81 7.43
CA ALA A 35 -9.94 -20.58 5.98
C ALA A 35 -8.49 -20.35 5.50
N TRP A 36 -7.52 -20.72 6.31
CA TRP A 36 -6.10 -20.57 6.13
C TRP A 36 -5.48 -21.93 6.42
N GLY A 37 -4.83 -22.53 5.42
CA GLY A 37 -4.33 -23.90 5.49
C GLY A 37 -3.28 -24.17 6.59
N PRO A 38 -2.69 -25.37 6.62
CA PRO A 38 -1.67 -25.76 7.61
C PRO A 38 -0.45 -24.84 7.70
N ASP A 39 -0.28 -23.91 6.75
CA ASP A 39 0.78 -22.89 6.72
C ASP A 39 0.57 -21.71 7.70
N ASN A 40 -0.50 -21.74 8.51
CA ASN A 40 -0.82 -20.71 9.50
C ASN A 40 -0.15 -20.89 10.87
N ILE A 41 0.74 -21.87 11.02
CA ILE A 41 1.38 -22.17 12.29
C ILE A 41 2.39 -21.06 12.63
N GLU A 42 2.26 -20.49 13.83
CA GLU A 42 3.23 -19.55 14.38
C GLU A 42 4.60 -20.25 14.50
N ASP A 43 5.68 -19.58 14.12
CA ASP A 43 7.03 -20.09 14.34
C ASP A 43 7.32 -20.10 15.85
N LEU A 44 7.26 -21.30 16.45
CA LEU A 44 7.40 -21.50 17.89
C LEU A 44 8.79 -21.09 18.40
N ASP A 45 9.80 -21.05 17.53
CA ASP A 45 11.17 -20.67 17.89
C ASP A 45 11.42 -19.15 17.76
N LEU A 46 10.49 -18.43 17.15
CA LEU A 46 10.58 -16.99 16.97
C LEU A 46 10.06 -16.27 18.22
N THR A 47 10.94 -15.55 18.90
CA THR A 47 10.58 -14.69 20.04
C THR A 47 10.34 -13.25 19.57
N LEU A 48 9.73 -12.44 20.43
CA LEU A 48 9.50 -11.01 20.16
C LEU A 48 10.83 -10.27 19.93
N GLU A 49 11.85 -10.58 20.71
CA GLU A 49 13.17 -9.96 20.63
C GLU A 49 13.88 -10.31 19.31
N LYS A 50 13.77 -11.57 18.87
CA LYS A 50 14.28 -11.99 17.55
C LYS A 50 13.54 -11.27 16.43
N LEU A 51 12.22 -11.14 16.54
CA LEU A 51 11.40 -10.42 15.56
C LEU A 51 11.77 -8.93 15.48
N ILE A 52 11.97 -8.27 16.62
CA ILE A 52 12.46 -6.88 16.71
C ILE A 52 13.85 -6.75 16.08
N ALA A 53 14.78 -7.66 16.39
CA ALA A 53 16.12 -7.65 15.80
C ALA A 53 16.08 -7.83 14.27
N ASN A 54 15.23 -8.73 13.78
CA ASN A 54 14.99 -8.93 12.35
C ASN A 54 14.43 -7.67 11.69
N TYR A 55 13.44 -7.03 12.32
CA TYR A 55 12.88 -5.77 11.86
C TYR A 55 13.95 -4.68 11.76
N HIS A 56 14.75 -4.44 12.79
CA HIS A 56 15.83 -3.43 12.75
C HIS A 56 16.89 -3.73 11.69
N THR A 57 17.10 -5.00 11.36
CA THR A 57 17.97 -5.39 10.25
C THR A 57 17.35 -4.98 8.91
N GLN A 58 16.07 -5.27 8.67
CA GLN A 58 15.37 -4.84 7.44
C GLN A 58 15.22 -3.31 7.36
N PHE A 59 14.98 -2.65 8.50
CA PHE A 59 14.84 -1.20 8.59
C PHE A 59 16.13 -0.48 8.21
N ARG A 60 17.28 -0.91 8.73
CA ARG A 60 18.58 -0.35 8.33
C ARG A 60 18.86 -0.54 6.84
N LYS A 61 18.62 -1.74 6.31
CA LYS A 61 18.74 -2.01 4.87
C LYS A 61 17.87 -1.08 4.02
N TRP A 62 16.62 -0.88 4.43
CA TRP A 62 15.73 0.09 3.77
C TRP A 62 16.29 1.52 3.86
N GLN A 63 16.74 1.94 5.04
CA GLN A 63 17.29 3.29 5.28
C GLN A 63 18.50 3.63 4.42
N ASP A 64 19.40 2.68 4.26
CA ASP A 64 20.64 2.84 3.50
C ASP A 64 20.42 2.71 1.98
N SER A 65 19.20 2.39 1.53
CA SER A 65 18.90 2.12 0.13
C SER A 65 18.72 3.37 -0.73
N ARG A 66 19.16 3.28 -2.00
CA ARG A 66 18.88 4.28 -3.04
C ARG A 66 17.39 4.35 -3.36
N CYS A 67 16.69 3.21 -3.26
CA CYS A 67 15.25 3.13 -3.42
C CYS A 67 14.52 4.09 -2.48
N ARG A 68 14.83 4.04 -1.18
CA ARG A 68 14.28 4.96 -0.18
C ARG A 68 14.57 6.41 -0.53
N ALA A 69 15.84 6.76 -0.76
CA ALA A 69 16.21 8.15 -1.08
C ALA A 69 15.42 8.68 -2.29
N THR A 70 15.28 7.87 -3.33
CA THR A 70 14.52 8.21 -4.55
C THR A 70 13.03 8.39 -4.25
N LEU A 71 12.45 7.53 -3.40
CA LEU A 71 11.06 7.60 -3.01
C LEU A 71 10.79 8.88 -2.20
N ILE A 72 11.56 9.13 -1.14
CA ILE A 72 11.39 10.31 -0.28
C ILE A 72 11.52 11.60 -1.09
N ASN A 73 12.53 11.72 -1.97
CA ASN A 73 12.66 12.88 -2.86
C ASN A 73 11.46 13.05 -3.81
N SER A 74 10.82 11.95 -4.22
CA SER A 74 9.63 12.00 -5.05
C SER A 74 8.39 12.42 -4.25
N LEU A 75 8.25 11.93 -3.02
CA LEU A 75 7.19 12.32 -2.10
C LEU A 75 7.31 13.79 -1.69
N GLU A 76 8.51 14.27 -1.40
CA GLU A 76 8.75 15.68 -1.09
C GLU A 76 8.31 16.59 -2.24
N ARG A 77 8.65 16.23 -3.50
CA ARG A 77 8.19 16.97 -4.67
C ARG A 77 6.68 16.90 -4.87
N GLY A 78 6.07 15.75 -4.59
CA GLY A 78 4.62 15.57 -4.62
C GLY A 78 3.93 16.45 -3.58
N ARG A 79 4.46 16.47 -2.36
CA ARG A 79 4.03 17.27 -1.23
C ARG A 79 4.15 18.76 -1.52
N ARG A 80 5.25 19.25 -2.11
CA ARG A 80 5.34 20.69 -2.46
C ARG A 80 4.29 21.15 -3.48
N ARG A 81 3.65 20.21 -4.19
CA ARG A 81 2.55 20.48 -5.13
C ARG A 81 1.17 20.25 -4.51
N GLY A 82 1.11 19.82 -3.24
CA GLY A 82 -0.11 19.36 -2.57
C GLY A 82 -0.16 19.82 -1.12
N ASP A 83 -1.29 20.35 -0.65
CA ASP A 83 -1.46 20.66 0.78
C ASP A 83 -1.72 19.38 1.60
N TRP A 84 -0.71 18.51 1.70
CA TRP A 84 -0.81 17.24 2.41
C TRP A 84 -0.87 17.51 3.92
N LYS A 85 -2.04 17.24 4.50
CA LYS A 85 -2.28 17.29 5.95
C LYS A 85 -2.46 15.88 6.50
N LEU A 86 -1.39 15.10 6.47
CA LEU A 86 -1.40 13.73 6.94
C LEU A 86 -1.41 13.70 8.47
N THR A 87 -2.34 12.91 9.01
CA THR A 87 -2.52 12.67 10.45
C THR A 87 -2.47 11.18 10.78
N LYS A 88 -2.53 10.32 9.77
CA LYS A 88 -2.58 8.88 9.91
C LYS A 88 -1.75 8.22 8.81
N ALA A 89 -1.04 7.16 9.18
CA ALA A 89 -0.44 6.20 8.28
C ALA A 89 -1.08 4.84 8.55
N PHE A 90 -1.66 4.21 7.52
CA PHE A 90 -2.39 2.96 7.64
C PHE A 90 -1.78 1.91 6.73
N CYS A 91 -1.23 0.85 7.31
CA CYS A 91 -0.78 -0.31 6.56
C CYS A 91 -1.86 -1.38 6.56
N ILE A 92 -2.16 -1.89 5.37
CA ILE A 92 -3.14 -2.95 5.21
C ILE A 92 -2.49 -4.09 4.42
N GLY A 93 -2.64 -5.32 4.91
CA GLY A 93 -2.27 -6.48 4.11
C GLY A 93 -0.78 -6.78 3.96
N SER A 94 0.04 -6.47 4.98
CA SER A 94 1.48 -6.76 4.93
C SER A 94 1.86 -8.24 4.99
N GLY A 95 0.90 -9.11 5.31
CA GLY A 95 1.16 -10.47 5.76
C GLY A 95 1.67 -10.52 7.20
N SER A 96 1.77 -11.74 7.73
CA SER A 96 2.35 -11.99 9.06
C SER A 96 3.87 -11.84 9.05
N PHE A 97 4.44 -11.48 10.19
CA PHE A 97 5.89 -11.41 10.39
C PHE A 97 6.44 -12.63 11.14
N SER A 98 5.56 -13.47 11.69
CA SER A 98 5.93 -14.54 12.62
C SER A 98 5.44 -15.94 12.26
N ARG A 99 4.90 -16.16 11.07
CA ARG A 99 4.49 -17.50 10.61
C ARG A 99 5.68 -18.33 10.17
N PHE A 100 5.51 -19.64 10.04
CA PHE A 100 6.57 -20.56 9.58
C PHE A 100 6.98 -20.41 8.09
N ASN A 101 6.88 -19.22 7.49
CA ASN A 101 7.32 -18.93 6.13
C ASN A 101 8.37 -17.81 6.13
N GLN A 102 9.63 -18.19 6.30
CA GLN A 102 10.74 -17.24 6.45
C GLN A 102 10.89 -16.28 5.25
N THR A 103 10.66 -16.75 4.01
CA THR A 103 10.74 -15.91 2.81
C THR A 103 9.67 -14.82 2.83
N ASN A 104 8.42 -15.20 3.13
CA ASN A 104 7.33 -14.24 3.23
C ASN A 104 7.51 -13.28 4.41
N ASN A 105 7.97 -13.76 5.57
CA ASN A 105 8.22 -12.91 6.74
C ASN A 105 9.29 -11.85 6.46
N ARG A 106 10.40 -12.25 5.80
CA ARG A 106 11.46 -11.31 5.44
C ARG A 106 10.93 -10.22 4.52
N ARG A 107 10.16 -10.59 3.48
CA ARG A 107 9.52 -9.65 2.55
C ARG A 107 8.56 -8.72 3.29
N ALA A 108 7.68 -9.28 4.11
CA ALA A 108 6.70 -8.55 4.91
C ALA A 108 7.37 -7.53 5.85
N LEU A 109 8.42 -7.94 6.58
CA LEU A 109 9.19 -7.06 7.46
C LEU A 109 9.88 -5.92 6.70
N LEU A 110 10.45 -6.19 5.53
CA LEU A 110 11.08 -5.15 4.72
C LEU A 110 10.06 -4.15 4.17
N GLN A 111 8.91 -4.63 3.69
CA GLN A 111 7.82 -3.76 3.25
C GLN A 111 7.23 -2.94 4.40
N PHE A 112 7.10 -3.55 5.57
CA PHE A 112 6.61 -2.87 6.76
C PHE A 112 7.61 -1.85 7.30
N ALA A 113 8.91 -2.13 7.23
CA ALA A 113 9.96 -1.17 7.52
C ALA A 113 9.89 0.05 6.59
N ALA A 114 9.66 -0.17 5.29
CA ALA A 114 9.44 0.92 4.35
C ALA A 114 8.20 1.76 4.70
N PHE A 115 7.10 1.13 5.09
CA PHE A 115 5.89 1.82 5.57
C PHE A 115 6.15 2.73 6.76
N VAL A 116 6.79 2.20 7.82
CA VAL A 116 7.06 2.95 9.05
C VAL A 116 7.99 4.14 8.75
N ASP A 117 9.08 3.89 8.04
CA ASP A 117 10.05 4.93 7.70
C ASP A 117 9.47 6.02 6.78
N VAL A 118 8.67 5.65 5.77
CA VAL A 118 7.99 6.63 4.90
C VAL A 118 7.02 7.48 5.71
N GLY A 119 6.24 6.88 6.61
CA GLY A 119 5.35 7.62 7.50
C GLY A 119 6.10 8.63 8.38
N ASN A 120 7.23 8.22 8.97
CA ASN A 120 8.06 9.10 9.81
C ASN A 120 8.70 10.23 8.99
N ALA A 121 9.17 9.93 7.77
CA ALA A 121 9.71 10.94 6.86
C ALA A 121 8.63 11.97 6.46
N LEU A 122 7.39 11.52 6.22
CA LEU A 122 6.28 12.42 5.94
C LEU A 122 5.93 13.31 7.14
N ASP A 123 5.98 12.79 8.36
CA ASP A 123 5.77 13.57 9.59
C ASP A 123 6.81 14.70 9.70
N PHE A 124 8.09 14.35 9.54
CA PHE A 124 9.21 15.30 9.56
C PHE A 124 9.10 16.39 8.47
N LEU A 125 8.68 16.00 7.26
CA LEU A 125 8.51 16.94 6.15
C LEU A 125 7.38 17.96 6.42
N GLN A 126 6.35 17.61 7.19
CA GLN A 126 5.27 18.53 7.57
C GLN A 126 5.72 19.53 8.66
N ASP A 127 6.60 19.10 9.57
CA ASP A 127 7.10 19.96 10.66
C ASP A 127 8.05 21.06 10.16
N SER A 128 8.94 20.70 9.24
CA SER A 128 9.96 21.61 8.71
C SER A 128 9.36 22.86 8.04
N GLU A 129 8.21 22.72 7.40
CA GLU A 129 7.51 23.84 6.75
C GLU A 129 6.82 24.76 7.76
N HIS A 130 6.25 24.18 8.81
CA HIS A 130 5.59 24.93 9.87
C HIS A 130 6.57 25.87 10.57
N ALA A 131 7.82 25.44 10.76
CA ALA A 131 8.89 26.26 11.35
C ALA A 131 9.26 27.47 10.48
N ILE A 132 9.41 27.28 9.15
CA ILE A 132 9.77 28.36 8.23
C ILE A 132 8.70 29.46 8.19
N LEU A 133 7.42 29.07 8.25
CA LEU A 133 6.31 30.04 8.23
C LEU A 133 6.18 30.84 9.53
N THR A 134 6.53 30.27 10.69
CA THR A 134 6.40 30.95 11.99
C THR A 134 7.53 31.95 12.27
N ASP A 135 8.74 31.70 11.75
CA ASP A 135 9.91 32.55 12.01
C ASP A 135 9.82 33.93 11.34
N THR A 136 9.01 34.08 10.29
CA THR A 136 8.89 35.36 9.57
C THR A 136 7.93 36.36 10.22
N LYS A 137 7.11 35.96 11.20
CA LYS A 137 6.08 36.83 11.79
C LYS A 137 6.30 37.23 13.26
N SER A 138 7.30 36.66 13.95
CA SER A 138 7.38 36.78 15.41
C SER A 138 8.80 37.01 15.90
N ALA A 139 9.36 38.21 15.66
CA ALA A 139 10.65 38.63 16.21
C ALA A 139 10.67 38.86 17.75
N GLY A 140 9.78 38.21 18.50
CA GLY A 140 9.76 38.34 19.95
C GLY A 140 8.60 37.61 20.60
N SER A 141 8.68 36.30 20.78
CA SER A 141 8.11 35.65 21.97
C SER A 141 8.53 34.18 22.09
N SER A 142 9.11 33.89 23.26
CA SER A 142 9.54 32.64 23.90
C SER A 142 9.38 31.27 23.20
N CYS A 143 10.50 30.55 23.27
CA CYS A 143 10.72 29.10 23.25
C CYS A 143 9.70 28.24 24.02
N SER A 144 8.51 28.02 23.47
CA SER A 144 7.65 26.92 23.89
C SER A 144 7.94 25.69 23.03
N SER A 145 8.88 24.88 23.54
CA SER A 145 9.07 23.44 23.29
C SER A 145 7.84 22.77 22.68
N SER A 146 7.87 22.52 21.38
CA SER A 146 6.87 21.76 20.63
C SER A 146 6.63 20.40 21.29
N ASN A 147 5.37 19.99 21.38
CA ASN A 147 4.97 18.68 21.90
C ASN A 147 5.75 17.56 21.19
N PRO A 148 6.41 16.65 21.93
CA PRO A 148 7.21 15.55 21.35
C PRO A 148 6.37 14.42 20.73
N ASN A 149 5.07 14.63 20.56
CA ASN A 149 4.18 13.59 20.05
C ASN A 149 4.16 13.62 18.52
N PRO A 150 4.40 12.48 17.85
CA PRO A 150 4.31 12.39 16.40
C PRO A 150 2.90 12.79 15.94
N ARG A 151 2.81 13.59 14.87
CA ARG A 151 1.51 14.07 14.37
C ARG A 151 0.82 12.97 13.57
N ILE A 152 1.59 12.16 12.86
CA ILE A 152 1.11 10.99 12.14
C ILE A 152 1.02 9.78 13.08
N ARG A 153 -0.20 9.26 13.26
CA ARG A 153 -0.45 8.01 14.01
C ARG A 153 -0.38 6.81 13.08
N PHE A 154 0.21 5.72 13.55
CA PHE A 154 0.38 4.50 12.76
C PHE A 154 -0.66 3.44 13.11
N TYR A 155 -1.23 2.84 12.07
CA TYR A 155 -2.22 1.77 12.15
C TYR A 155 -1.83 0.62 11.24
N ALA A 156 -2.15 -0.60 11.65
CA ALA A 156 -1.93 -1.79 10.83
C ALA A 156 -3.11 -2.76 10.91
N GLN A 157 -3.46 -3.36 9.77
CA GLN A 157 -4.49 -4.39 9.72
C GLN A 157 -4.18 -5.51 8.72
N ASP A 158 -4.07 -6.72 9.24
CA ASP A 158 -3.98 -7.94 8.46
C ASP A 158 -4.70 -9.10 9.17
N PRO A 159 -5.58 -9.86 8.49
CA PRO A 159 -6.12 -11.11 9.05
C PRO A 159 -5.04 -12.17 9.30
N ALA A 160 -3.86 -12.05 8.68
CA ALA A 160 -2.75 -12.97 8.86
C ALA A 160 -2.01 -12.77 10.19
N TYR A 161 -2.18 -11.62 10.86
CA TYR A 161 -1.44 -11.32 12.08
C TYR A 161 -1.70 -12.31 13.21
N THR A 162 -0.60 -12.84 13.73
CA THR A 162 -0.52 -13.75 14.87
C THR A 162 -0.60 -12.98 16.20
N SER A 163 -0.54 -13.69 17.33
CA SER A 163 -0.44 -13.01 18.63
C SER A 163 0.92 -12.32 18.80
N LEU A 164 1.98 -12.92 18.25
CA LEU A 164 3.33 -12.36 18.29
C LEU A 164 3.44 -11.09 17.42
N ASP A 165 2.82 -11.07 16.24
CA ASP A 165 2.77 -9.90 15.36
C ASP A 165 2.12 -8.71 16.07
N LYS A 166 1.02 -8.93 16.80
CA LYS A 166 0.32 -7.87 17.54
C LYS A 166 1.19 -7.25 18.63
N ARG A 167 1.91 -8.08 19.40
CA ARG A 167 2.87 -7.60 20.40
C ARG A 167 4.04 -6.84 19.77
N PHE A 168 4.49 -7.27 18.60
CA PHE A 168 5.51 -6.57 17.83
C PHE A 168 5.02 -5.20 17.33
N LEU A 169 3.80 -5.11 16.81
CA LEU A 169 3.19 -3.83 16.40
C LEU A 169 3.04 -2.88 17.60
N GLU A 170 2.58 -3.38 18.74
CA GLU A 170 2.47 -2.61 19.98
C GLU A 170 3.84 -2.09 20.44
N HIS A 171 4.89 -2.92 20.37
CA HIS A 171 6.26 -2.50 20.68
C HIS A 171 6.74 -1.34 19.80
N LEU A 172 6.33 -1.30 18.52
CA LEU A 172 6.64 -0.20 17.61
C LEU A 172 5.75 1.04 17.80
N GLY A 173 4.79 1.02 18.74
CA GLY A 173 3.81 2.09 18.92
C GLY A 173 2.75 2.14 17.81
N ILE A 174 2.52 1.03 17.11
CA ILE A 174 1.58 0.93 15.99
C ILE A 174 0.29 0.28 16.48
N GLN A 175 -0.85 0.95 16.24
CA GLN A 175 -2.14 0.44 16.67
C GLN A 175 -2.65 -0.64 15.70
N TYR A 176 -2.75 -1.88 16.18
CA TYR A 176 -3.41 -2.96 15.46
C TYR A 176 -4.94 -2.74 15.43
N ILE A 177 -5.54 -2.81 14.25
CA ILE A 177 -6.99 -2.78 14.06
C ILE A 177 -7.51 -4.21 13.97
N HIS A 178 -8.34 -4.61 14.93
CA HIS A 178 -8.87 -5.97 15.02
C HIS A 178 -9.70 -6.35 13.79
N VAL A 179 -9.39 -7.54 13.24
CA VAL A 179 -10.22 -8.22 12.25
C VAL A 179 -11.08 -9.27 12.98
N PRO A 180 -12.41 -9.16 12.97
CA PRO A 180 -13.32 -10.14 13.57
C PRO A 180 -13.02 -11.57 13.10
N CYS A 181 -13.06 -12.54 14.02
CA CYS A 181 -12.77 -13.95 13.72
C CYS A 181 -13.76 -14.57 12.72
N ASN A 182 -14.97 -14.01 12.59
CA ASN A 182 -15.97 -14.41 11.61
C ASN A 182 -15.76 -13.77 10.23
N TYR A 183 -14.73 -12.94 10.07
CA TYR A 183 -14.33 -12.43 8.77
C TYR A 183 -13.77 -13.58 7.94
N SER A 184 -14.61 -14.14 7.08
CA SER A 184 -14.14 -15.05 6.04
C SER A 184 -13.69 -14.21 4.84
N PRO A 185 -12.41 -14.32 4.41
CA PRO A 185 -11.94 -13.68 3.17
C PRO A 185 -12.71 -14.17 1.94
N HIS A 186 -13.43 -15.30 2.08
CA HIS A 186 -14.29 -15.86 1.05
C HIS A 186 -15.69 -15.22 1.00
N THR A 187 -16.07 -14.38 1.96
CA THR A 187 -17.33 -13.62 1.95
C THR A 187 -17.18 -12.38 1.06
N PRO A 188 -17.92 -12.24 -0.06
CA PRO A 188 -17.66 -11.22 -1.08
C PRO A 188 -17.94 -9.77 -0.66
N SER A 189 -18.73 -9.58 0.38
CA SER A 189 -19.54 -8.37 0.54
C SER A 189 -19.03 -7.36 1.56
N LEU A 190 -18.04 -7.69 2.39
CA LEU A 190 -17.61 -6.79 3.45
C LEU A 190 -16.15 -6.35 3.25
N PRO A 191 -15.87 -5.03 3.16
CA PRO A 191 -14.51 -4.53 3.24
C PRO A 191 -13.89 -4.99 4.56
N LEU A 192 -12.56 -4.89 4.69
CA LEU A 192 -11.93 -5.17 5.96
C LEU A 192 -12.64 -4.39 7.07
N PRO A 193 -13.32 -5.09 7.98
CA PRO A 193 -14.12 -4.43 8.99
C PRO A 193 -13.19 -3.58 9.85
N ASN A 194 -13.67 -2.41 10.24
CA ASN A 194 -12.97 -1.46 11.10
C ASN A 194 -11.80 -0.67 10.48
N ALA A 195 -11.30 -0.98 9.28
CA ALA A 195 -10.30 -0.10 8.61
C ALA A 195 -10.93 1.20 8.09
N GLU A 196 -12.16 1.09 7.57
CA GLU A 196 -12.84 2.18 6.84
C GLU A 196 -12.90 3.53 7.59
N PRO A 197 -13.11 3.59 8.93
CA PRO A 197 -13.11 4.85 9.68
C PRO A 197 -11.74 5.53 9.81
N PHE A 198 -10.65 4.78 9.63
CA PHE A 198 -9.29 5.32 9.76
C PHE A 198 -8.78 5.92 8.47
N ILE A 199 -9.35 5.54 7.32
CA ILE A 199 -8.92 5.99 6.01
C ILE A 199 -9.80 7.16 5.57
N ASN A 200 -9.16 8.27 5.22
CA ASN A 200 -9.79 9.51 4.76
C ASN A 200 -8.74 10.37 4.01
N THR A 201 -9.12 11.60 3.65
CA THR A 201 -8.25 12.59 2.99
C THR A 201 -7.04 13.07 3.81
N SER A 202 -6.88 12.66 5.06
CA SER A 202 -5.70 12.92 5.89
C SER A 202 -4.85 11.67 6.16
N THR A 203 -5.04 10.63 5.35
CA THR A 203 -4.39 9.31 5.51
C THR A 203 -3.36 9.02 4.42
N PHE A 204 -2.19 8.55 4.83
CA PHE A 204 -1.26 7.79 4.01
C PHE A 204 -1.63 6.30 4.09
N LEU A 205 -2.10 5.73 2.98
CA LEU A 205 -2.46 4.31 2.88
C LEU A 205 -1.33 3.52 2.21
N PHE A 206 -0.83 2.50 2.88
CA PHE A 206 0.19 1.58 2.35
C PHE A 206 -0.37 0.15 2.24
N GLU A 207 -0.32 -0.39 1.04
CA GLU A 207 -0.89 -1.70 0.71
C GLU A 207 0.14 -2.51 -0.09
N PRO A 208 0.99 -3.30 0.57
CA PRO A 208 2.01 -4.08 -0.12
C PRO A 208 1.46 -5.45 -0.52
N PHE A 209 0.92 -5.57 -1.74
CA PHE A 209 0.51 -6.85 -2.36
C PHE A 209 -0.60 -7.58 -1.61
N ILE A 210 -1.66 -6.85 -1.36
CA ILE A 210 -2.93 -7.44 -1.04
C ILE A 210 -3.42 -8.27 -2.23
N GLU A 211 -3.31 -9.59 -2.10
CA GLU A 211 -4.11 -10.54 -2.87
C GLU A 211 -5.55 -10.54 -2.32
N ARG A 212 -6.19 -9.37 -2.28
CA ARG A 212 -7.62 -9.28 -1.94
C ARG A 212 -8.44 -8.95 -3.16
N ARG A 213 -9.70 -9.29 -2.99
CA ARG A 213 -10.79 -8.98 -3.89
C ARG A 213 -10.79 -7.47 -4.16
N ARG A 214 -10.90 -7.14 -5.44
CA ARG A 214 -11.09 -5.80 -5.98
C ARG A 214 -12.08 -4.95 -5.19
N THR A 215 -13.11 -5.59 -4.61
CA THR A 215 -14.12 -4.93 -3.75
C THR A 215 -13.49 -4.23 -2.55
N THR A 216 -12.57 -4.86 -1.82
CA THR A 216 -11.94 -4.26 -0.64
C THR A 216 -11.21 -2.98 -1.01
N LEU A 217 -10.35 -3.02 -2.04
CA LEU A 217 -9.59 -1.84 -2.46
C LEU A 217 -10.50 -0.70 -2.93
N ARG A 218 -11.59 -1.01 -3.65
CA ARG A 218 -12.61 -0.01 -4.01
C ARG A 218 -13.18 0.71 -2.79
N HIS A 219 -13.49 -0.02 -1.70
CA HIS A 219 -13.96 0.60 -0.47
C HIS A 219 -12.91 1.53 0.17
N LEU A 220 -11.62 1.17 0.11
CA LEU A 220 -10.55 2.03 0.63
C LEU A 220 -10.37 3.28 -0.25
N TYR A 221 -10.44 3.13 -1.58
CA TYR A 221 -10.32 4.25 -2.53
C TYR A 221 -11.50 5.21 -2.42
N ALA A 222 -12.70 4.71 -2.16
CA ALA A 222 -13.90 5.53 -1.92
C ALA A 222 -13.74 6.50 -0.73
N ARG A 223 -12.77 6.25 0.16
CA ARG A 223 -12.40 7.14 1.26
C ARG A 223 -11.40 8.23 0.89
N PHE A 224 -10.90 8.23 -0.34
CA PHE A 224 -9.98 9.23 -0.86
C PHE A 224 -8.73 9.45 0.02
N PRO A 225 -7.88 8.43 0.26
CA PRO A 225 -6.61 8.66 0.94
C PRO A 225 -5.78 9.75 0.23
N CYS A 226 -5.09 10.59 1.01
CA CYS A 226 -4.25 11.67 0.47
C CYS A 226 -3.12 11.10 -0.39
N LEU A 227 -2.42 10.12 0.19
CA LEU A 227 -1.31 9.40 -0.41
C LEU A 227 -1.63 7.91 -0.34
N TYR A 228 -1.49 7.23 -1.46
CA TYR A 228 -1.63 5.79 -1.56
C TYR A 228 -0.39 5.19 -2.20
N ILE A 229 0.22 4.22 -1.52
CA ILE A 229 1.27 3.39 -2.09
C ILE A 229 0.76 1.96 -2.05
N GLY A 230 0.62 1.34 -3.22
CA GLY A 230 0.15 -0.02 -3.27
C GLY A 230 0.08 -0.60 -4.66
N THR A 231 -0.68 -1.67 -4.81
CA THR A 231 -0.88 -2.36 -6.08
C THR A 231 -1.49 -1.41 -7.12
N ARG A 232 -1.19 -1.64 -8.41
CA ARG A 232 -1.65 -0.77 -9.49
C ARG A 232 -3.19 -0.67 -9.50
N ILE A 233 -3.72 0.55 -9.41
CA ILE A 233 -5.17 0.81 -9.43
C ILE A 233 -5.85 0.24 -10.69
N PRO A 234 -5.28 0.39 -11.91
CA PRO A 234 -5.78 -0.25 -13.13
C PRO A 234 -6.15 -1.73 -12.98
N ASP A 235 -5.19 -2.52 -12.50
CA ASP A 235 -5.31 -3.98 -12.36
C ASP A 235 -6.46 -4.35 -11.39
N GLN A 236 -6.70 -3.47 -10.42
CA GLN A 236 -7.67 -3.63 -9.34
C GLN A 236 -9.08 -3.15 -9.69
N LEU A 237 -9.23 -2.16 -10.56
CA LEU A 237 -10.55 -1.73 -11.02
C LEU A 237 -11.13 -2.63 -12.12
N GLY A 238 -10.36 -3.61 -12.59
CA GLY A 238 -10.80 -4.55 -13.62
C GLY A 238 -10.35 -4.18 -15.03
N GLN A 239 -9.30 -3.36 -15.15
CA GLN A 239 -8.71 -3.08 -16.45
C GLN A 239 -8.03 -4.35 -16.98
N VAL A 240 -8.63 -4.95 -18.01
CA VAL A 240 -7.92 -5.83 -18.94
C VAL A 240 -6.86 -4.97 -19.64
N PRO A 241 -5.67 -5.48 -20.01
CA PRO A 241 -4.70 -4.72 -20.79
C PRO A 241 -5.29 -4.35 -22.15
N CYS A 242 -6.02 -3.25 -22.22
CA CYS A 242 -6.38 -2.60 -23.47
C CYS A 242 -5.27 -1.62 -23.85
N SER A 243 -5.07 -1.50 -25.15
CA SER A 243 -4.01 -0.68 -25.73
C SER A 243 -4.03 0.75 -25.18
N PRO A 244 -2.91 1.48 -25.18
CA PRO A 244 -2.79 2.85 -24.62
C PRO A 244 -3.75 3.90 -25.20
N ARG A 245 -4.60 3.56 -26.18
CA ARG A 245 -5.52 4.48 -26.87
C ARG A 245 -7.00 4.19 -26.63
N GLU A 246 -7.34 3.14 -25.90
CA GLU A 246 -8.73 2.83 -25.53
C GLU A 246 -8.85 2.88 -24.01
N PHE A 247 -9.03 4.09 -23.49
CA PHE A 247 -9.52 4.27 -22.13
C PHE A 247 -10.91 3.62 -22.05
N PHE A 248 -11.01 2.51 -21.34
CA PHE A 248 -12.29 1.86 -21.08
C PHE A 248 -13.29 2.84 -20.47
N ARG A 249 -14.56 2.74 -20.89
CA ARG A 249 -15.66 3.44 -20.24
C ARG A 249 -15.91 2.80 -18.88
N ILE A 250 -15.95 3.64 -17.86
CA ILE A 250 -16.28 3.34 -16.46
C ILE A 250 -17.55 2.47 -16.30
N SER A 251 -18.44 2.46 -17.30
CA SER A 251 -19.63 1.61 -17.39
C SER A 251 -19.36 0.12 -17.17
N ASP A 252 -18.21 -0.40 -17.58
CA ASP A 252 -17.96 -1.85 -17.58
C ASP A 252 -17.55 -2.34 -16.18
N VAL A 253 -17.00 -1.44 -15.37
CA VAL A 253 -16.70 -1.65 -13.94
C VAL A 253 -17.99 -1.76 -13.12
N GLN A 254 -19.03 -1.02 -13.52
CA GLN A 254 -20.37 -1.08 -12.94
C GLN A 254 -21.03 -2.44 -13.23
N LEU A 255 -20.91 -2.93 -14.47
CA LEU A 255 -21.54 -4.18 -14.92
C LEU A 255 -21.02 -5.41 -14.15
N MET A 256 -19.69 -5.55 -14.03
CA MET A 256 -19.09 -6.67 -13.28
C MET A 256 -19.44 -6.66 -11.79
N PHE A 257 -19.74 -5.47 -11.25
CA PHE A 257 -20.13 -5.32 -9.86
C PHE A 257 -21.59 -5.74 -9.64
N GLU A 258 -22.49 -5.36 -10.55
CA GLU A 258 -23.90 -5.74 -10.52
C GLU A 258 -24.07 -7.26 -10.74
N GLU A 259 -23.31 -7.88 -11.64
CA GLU A 259 -23.30 -9.34 -11.83
C GLU A 259 -22.84 -10.11 -10.57
N GLY A 260 -21.90 -9.54 -9.82
CA GLY A 260 -21.46 -10.11 -8.55
C GLY A 260 -22.53 -10.00 -7.46
N LEU A 261 -23.23 -8.86 -7.39
CA LEU A 261 -24.32 -8.65 -6.44
C LEU A 261 -25.48 -9.63 -6.67
N ASP A 262 -25.79 -9.91 -7.94
CA ASP A 262 -26.89 -10.81 -8.30
C ASP A 262 -26.72 -12.23 -7.77
N LYS A 263 -25.47 -12.67 -7.61
CA LYS A 263 -25.15 -14.01 -7.13
C LYS A 263 -25.24 -14.15 -5.61
N TRP A 264 -25.07 -13.07 -4.85
CA TRP A 264 -24.76 -13.17 -3.41
C TRP A 264 -25.66 -12.37 -2.49
N VAL A 265 -26.40 -11.39 -3.00
CA VAL A 265 -27.29 -10.55 -2.18
C VAL A 265 -28.73 -10.87 -2.56
N PRO A 266 -29.61 -11.25 -1.60
CA PRO A 266 -31.03 -11.44 -1.89
C PRO A 266 -31.64 -10.19 -2.52
N GLU A 267 -32.55 -10.36 -3.48
CA GLU A 267 -33.16 -9.26 -4.25
C GLU A 267 -33.70 -8.14 -3.37
N ALA A 268 -34.36 -8.50 -2.27
CA ALA A 268 -34.91 -7.55 -1.30
C ALA A 268 -33.84 -6.67 -0.63
N GLU A 269 -32.62 -7.18 -0.46
CA GLU A 269 -31.51 -6.44 0.13
C GLU A 269 -30.71 -5.63 -0.89
N LYS A 270 -30.71 -6.05 -2.17
CA LYS A 270 -30.04 -5.31 -3.26
C LYS A 270 -30.53 -3.87 -3.33
N MET A 271 -31.85 -3.65 -3.34
CA MET A 271 -32.43 -2.32 -3.43
C MET A 271 -32.02 -1.39 -2.27
N ARG A 272 -31.73 -1.96 -1.10
CA ARG A 272 -31.28 -1.21 0.08
C ARG A 272 -29.80 -0.82 -0.03
N VAL A 273 -28.95 -1.71 -0.51
CA VAL A 273 -27.48 -1.55 -0.44
C VAL A 273 -26.91 -0.94 -1.73
N LEU A 274 -27.58 -1.11 -2.87
CA LEU A 274 -27.12 -0.67 -4.18
C LEU A 274 -26.80 0.83 -4.29
N PRO A 275 -27.61 1.77 -3.75
CA PRO A 275 -27.30 3.20 -3.85
C PRO A 275 -25.97 3.57 -3.18
N GLU A 276 -25.70 3.03 -2.00
CA GLU A 276 -24.45 3.29 -1.27
C GLU A 276 -23.25 2.64 -1.98
N LEU A 277 -23.43 1.43 -2.52
CA LEU A 277 -22.36 0.78 -3.29
C LEU A 277 -22.03 1.56 -4.58
N ARG A 278 -23.05 2.08 -5.28
CA ARG A 278 -22.84 2.95 -6.46
C ARG A 278 -22.07 4.20 -6.09
N ARG A 279 -22.47 4.90 -5.03
CA ARG A 279 -21.76 6.08 -4.51
C ARG A 279 -20.29 5.77 -4.20
N ARG A 280 -20.03 4.63 -3.55
CA ARG A 280 -18.66 4.16 -3.24
C ARG A 280 -17.87 3.84 -4.50
N ASN A 281 -18.49 3.20 -5.48
CA ASN A 281 -17.84 2.89 -6.75
C ASN A 281 -17.44 4.18 -7.50
N GLU A 282 -18.36 5.14 -7.62
CA GLU A 282 -18.11 6.45 -8.21
C GLU A 282 -16.98 7.19 -7.48
N ALA A 283 -16.97 7.16 -6.16
CA ALA A 283 -15.89 7.72 -5.35
C ALA A 283 -14.52 7.06 -5.64
N ALA A 284 -14.48 5.72 -5.73
CA ALA A 284 -13.27 4.99 -6.06
C ALA A 284 -12.77 5.27 -7.49
N ILE A 285 -13.68 5.45 -8.44
CA ILE A 285 -13.37 5.85 -9.82
C ILE A 285 -12.76 7.25 -9.83
N ARG A 286 -13.41 8.23 -9.20
CA ARG A 286 -12.87 9.59 -9.08
C ARG A 286 -11.49 9.61 -8.41
N PHE A 287 -11.28 8.80 -7.38
CA PHE A 287 -9.96 8.64 -6.76
C PHE A 287 -8.91 8.16 -7.77
N ALA A 288 -9.25 7.17 -8.61
CA ALA A 288 -8.35 6.67 -9.64
C ALA A 288 -8.07 7.73 -10.72
N GLU A 289 -9.11 8.33 -11.29
CA GLU A 289 -9.00 9.32 -12.36
C GLU A 289 -8.10 10.49 -11.97
N THR A 290 -8.29 11.03 -10.76
CA THR A 290 -7.50 12.15 -10.26
C THR A 290 -6.03 11.81 -10.02
N ARG A 291 -5.66 10.53 -9.87
CA ARG A 291 -4.31 10.11 -9.44
C ARG A 291 -3.53 9.35 -10.51
N LEU A 292 -4.17 9.01 -11.63
CA LEU A 292 -3.53 8.34 -12.75
C LEU A 292 -2.62 9.30 -13.55
N PRO A 293 -1.50 8.80 -14.12
CA PRO A 293 -1.10 7.38 -14.19
C PRO A 293 -0.40 6.84 -12.93
N GLY A 294 -0.30 7.62 -11.84
CA GLY A 294 0.56 7.30 -10.69
C GLY A 294 2.04 7.32 -11.06
N ARG A 295 2.91 6.96 -10.12
CA ARG A 295 4.35 6.75 -10.37
C ARG A 295 4.77 5.38 -9.92
N TYR A 296 5.72 4.77 -10.62
CA TYR A 296 6.29 3.50 -10.16
C TYR A 296 7.02 3.70 -8.84
N PHE A 297 6.84 2.75 -7.92
CA PHE A 297 7.67 2.64 -6.75
C PHE A 297 9.14 2.39 -7.20
N PRO A 298 10.14 3.09 -6.64
CA PRO A 298 11.52 2.90 -7.05
C PRO A 298 11.97 1.45 -6.88
N ARG A 299 12.89 0.99 -7.74
CA ARG A 299 13.42 -0.37 -7.64
C ARG A 299 14.32 -0.48 -6.41
N PHE A 300 14.05 -1.47 -5.56
CA PHE A 300 14.93 -1.85 -4.47
C PHE A 300 16.05 -2.75 -4.97
N GLU A 301 17.28 -2.35 -4.67
CA GLU A 301 18.49 -2.91 -5.25
C GLU A 301 18.87 -4.29 -4.69
N GLU A 302 18.60 -4.57 -3.40
CA GLU A 302 18.97 -5.85 -2.79
C GLU A 302 18.00 -6.98 -3.19
N GLU A 303 16.71 -6.65 -3.37
CA GLU A 303 15.65 -7.64 -3.58
C GLU A 303 14.59 -7.07 -4.52
N THR A 304 14.82 -7.22 -5.82
CA THR A 304 14.14 -6.44 -6.85
C THR A 304 12.64 -6.69 -6.93
N ALA A 305 12.18 -7.86 -6.47
CA ALA A 305 10.78 -8.26 -6.47
C ALA A 305 10.00 -7.76 -5.26
N VAL A 306 10.66 -7.25 -4.20
CA VAL A 306 9.98 -6.94 -2.92
C VAL A 306 8.93 -5.82 -3.08
N PHE A 307 9.17 -4.85 -3.95
CA PHE A 307 8.24 -3.75 -4.27
C PHE A 307 7.79 -3.74 -5.74
N GLU A 308 8.08 -4.81 -6.50
CA GLU A 308 7.77 -4.88 -7.93
C GLU A 308 6.26 -4.84 -8.16
N GLY A 309 5.76 -3.84 -8.89
CA GLY A 309 4.34 -3.67 -9.15
C GLY A 309 3.65 -2.71 -8.19
N LEU A 310 4.34 -2.20 -7.17
CA LEU A 310 3.83 -1.09 -6.37
C LEU A 310 3.92 0.23 -7.15
N MET A 311 2.92 1.07 -6.93
CA MET A 311 2.82 2.42 -7.45
C MET A 311 2.54 3.40 -6.32
N VAL A 312 2.92 4.64 -6.55
CA VAL A 312 2.74 5.79 -5.66
C VAL A 312 1.72 6.71 -6.33
N TYR A 313 0.61 6.93 -5.63
CA TYR A 313 -0.51 7.73 -6.07
C TYR A 313 -0.76 8.84 -5.05
N TRP A 314 -0.79 10.07 -5.52
CA TRP A 314 -1.21 11.22 -4.72
C TRP A 314 -2.08 12.11 -5.59
N GLY A 315 -3.09 12.72 -4.97
CA GLY A 315 -4.02 13.57 -5.71
C GLY A 315 -3.35 14.89 -6.13
N PRO A 316 -3.75 15.48 -7.28
CA PRO A 316 -3.67 16.92 -7.46
C PRO A 316 -4.57 17.58 -6.40
N ILE A 317 -4.14 18.76 -5.93
CA ILE A 317 -5.04 19.71 -5.27
C ILE A 317 -6.20 19.91 -6.25
N GLU A 318 -7.45 19.86 -5.79
CA GLU A 318 -8.56 20.35 -6.61
C GLU A 318 -8.08 21.68 -7.20
N ALA A 319 -8.00 21.75 -8.53
CA ALA A 319 -7.70 23.02 -9.17
C ALA A 319 -8.79 23.95 -8.66
N ASP A 320 -8.40 24.91 -7.83
CA ASP A 320 -9.28 25.95 -7.33
C ASP A 320 -10.00 26.46 -8.57
N GLU A 321 -11.32 26.21 -8.69
CA GLU A 321 -12.10 26.53 -9.90
C GLU A 321 -12.23 28.05 -10.13
N GLY A 322 -11.43 28.87 -9.44
CA GLY A 322 -11.44 30.32 -9.54
C GLY A 322 -10.05 30.92 -9.46
N GLU A 323 -9.31 30.90 -10.57
CA GLU A 323 -8.86 32.14 -11.23
C GLU A 323 -8.12 31.73 -12.51
N ALA A 324 -8.85 31.70 -13.62
CA ALA A 324 -8.23 31.80 -14.94
C ALA A 324 -7.66 33.21 -15.08
N ASP A 325 -6.52 33.48 -14.46
CA ASP A 325 -5.73 34.66 -14.79
C ASP A 325 -5.17 34.42 -16.19
N ALA A 326 -5.88 34.98 -17.17
CA ALA A 326 -5.49 35.02 -18.56
C ALA A 326 -4.28 35.95 -18.72
N GLY A 327 -3.12 35.52 -18.19
CA GLY A 327 -1.85 36.16 -18.45
C GLY A 327 -1.48 35.95 -19.91
N GLU A 328 -1.69 36.99 -20.72
CA GLU A 328 -1.21 37.10 -22.09
C GLU A 328 0.26 36.68 -22.21
N VAL A 329 0.52 35.71 -23.07
CA VAL A 329 1.88 35.35 -23.49
C VAL A 329 2.38 36.48 -24.41
N PRO A 330 3.47 37.20 -24.06
CA PRO A 330 4.01 38.23 -24.94
C PRO A 330 4.54 37.59 -26.22
N GLY A 331 4.05 38.08 -27.36
CA GLY A 331 4.48 37.67 -28.68
C GLY A 331 6.00 37.83 -28.86
N VAL A 332 6.62 36.75 -29.33
CA VAL A 332 7.97 36.80 -29.90
C VAL A 332 7.84 37.37 -31.31
N LEU A 333 8.38 38.57 -31.50
CA LEU A 333 8.71 39.14 -32.81
C LEU A 333 10.09 38.68 -33.24
#